data_AF-G4ZC14-F1
#
_entry.id   AF-G4ZC14-F1
#
_cell.length_a   1.000
_cell.length_b   1.000
_cell.length_c   1.000
_cell.angle_alpha   90.00
_cell.angle_beta   90.00
_cell.angle_gamma   90.00
#
_symmetry.space_group_name_H-M   'P 1'
#
loop_
_entity.id
_entity.type
_entity.pdbx_description
1 polymer ?
#
loop_
_entity_poly.entity_id
_entity_poly.type
_entity_poly.pdbx_seq_one_letter_code
_entity_poly.pdbx_strand_id
1 'polypeptide(L)' 'VSDSFITKIIRKAAASLDSNPAEFSTHSLRAGGATHMYRAGVDALTIQFHGRWASDTFKQYTR' A
#
# COMPACT_ATOMS: atom_id res chain seq x y z
N VAL A 1 16.68 10.38 -0.27
CA VAL A 1 15.46 10.69 0.51
C VAL A 1 15.22 9.56 1.49
N SER A 2 14.99 9.85 2.78
CA SER A 2 14.76 8.80 3.79
C SER A 2 13.30 8.33 3.77
N ASP A 3 13.06 7.08 4.17
CA ASP A 3 11.69 6.53 4.31
C ASP A 3 10.84 7.36 5.31
N SER A 4 11.48 7.82 6.39
CA SER A 4 10.84 8.69 7.39
C SER A 4 10.37 10.03 6.81
N PHE A 5 11.07 10.58 5.81
CA PHE A 5 10.66 11.81 5.14
C PHE A 5 9.43 11.58 4.26
N ILE A 6 9.42 10.49 3.48
CA ILE A 6 8.27 10.15 2.63
C ILE A 6 7.04 9.83 3.48
N THR A 7 7.20 9.07 4.56
CA THR A 7 6.11 8.79 5.49
C THR A 7 5.53 10.08 6.09
N LYS A 8 6.34 11.09 6.43
CA LYS A 8 5.84 12.39 6.89
C LYS A 8 4.99 13.09 5.82
N ILE A 9 5.41 13.05 4.55
CA ILE A 9 4.65 13.65 3.44
C ILE A 9 3.30 12.94 3.27
N ILE A 10 3.31 11.60 3.26
CA ILE A 10 2.09 10.80 3.13
C ILE A 10 1.12 11.12 4.27
N ARG A 11 1.62 11.19 5.51
CA ARG A 11 0.79 11.51 6.69
C ARG A 11 0.19 12.91 6.62
N LYS A 12 0.96 13.89 6.13
CA LYS A 12 0.44 15.24 5.91
C LYS A 12 -0.69 15.24 4.88
N ALA A 13 -0.55 14.47 3.80
CA ALA A 13 -1.61 14.31 2.80
C ALA A 13 -2.85 13.60 3.38
N ALA A 14 -2.67 12.54 4.17
CA ALA A 14 -3.77 11.85 4.84
C ALA A 14 -4.55 12.79 5.79
N ALA A 15 -3.84 13.61 6.57
CA ALA A 15 -4.45 14.60 7.45
C ALA A 15 -5.29 15.63 6.68
N SER A 16 -4.85 16.05 5.48
CA SER A 16 -5.63 16.96 4.63
C SER A 16 -6.87 16.34 3.98
N LEU A 17 -7.01 15.01 4.07
CA LEU A 17 -8.14 14.24 3.56
C LEU A 17 -9.00 13.68 4.70
N ASP A 18 -8.91 14.27 5.91
CA ASP A 18 -9.61 13.84 7.13
C ASP A 18 -9.40 12.36 7.50
N SER A 19 -8.31 11.76 7.02
CA SER A 19 -7.95 10.38 7.31
C SER A 19 -6.95 10.33 8.47
N ASN A 20 -7.02 9.27 9.30
CA ASN A 20 -6.11 9.10 10.43
C ASN A 20 -4.65 8.91 9.96
N PRO A 21 -3.74 9.89 10.13
CA PRO A 21 -2.39 9.78 9.60
C PRO A 21 -1.59 8.63 10.20
N ALA A 22 -1.98 8.13 11.39
CA ALA A 22 -1.32 7.01 12.04
C ALA A 22 -1.31 5.73 11.18
N GLU A 23 -2.33 5.57 10.32
CA GLU A 23 -2.55 4.39 9.47
C GLU A 23 -1.75 4.44 8.16
N PHE A 24 -1.13 5.58 7.85
CA PHE A 24 -0.47 5.79 6.56
C PHE A 24 1.07 5.75 6.66
N SER A 25 1.67 4.98 5.76
CA SER A 25 3.11 4.85 5.52
C SER A 25 3.35 4.36 4.10
N THR A 26 4.60 4.35 3.65
CA THR A 26 5.01 3.72 2.38
C THR A 26 4.56 2.26 2.31
N HIS A 27 4.68 1.53 3.42
CA HIS A 27 4.26 0.13 3.53
C HIS A 27 2.74 -0.03 3.46
N SER A 28 1.97 0.80 4.17
CA SER A 28 0.50 0.66 4.15
C SER A 28 -0.10 1.00 2.79
N LEU A 29 0.47 1.96 2.04
CA LEU A 29 0.08 2.21 0.65
C LEU A 29 0.34 1.01 -0.26
N ARG A 30 1.45 0.30 -0.07
CA ARG A 30 1.73 -0.93 -0.83
C ARG A 30 0.74 -2.05 -0.52
N ALA A 31 0.41 -2.26 0.75
CA ALA A 31 -0.60 -3.23 1.17
C ALA A 31 -2.00 -2.86 0.67
N GLY A 32 -2.39 -1.58 0.80
CA GLY A 32 -3.66 -1.05 0.30
C GLY A 32 -3.78 -1.16 -1.22
N GLY A 33 -2.69 -0.93 -1.96
CA GLY A 33 -2.64 -1.13 -3.41
C GLY A 33 -2.90 -2.58 -3.83
N ALA A 34 -2.30 -3.56 -3.14
CA ALA A 34 -2.62 -4.98 -3.37
C ALA A 34 -4.09 -5.30 -3.07
N THR A 35 -4.61 -4.79 -1.95
CA THR A 35 -6.02 -4.95 -1.57
C THR A 35 -6.94 -4.40 -2.65
N HIS A 36 -6.65 -3.18 -3.13
CA HIS A 36 -7.44 -2.51 -4.16
C HIS A 36 -7.43 -3.27 -5.49
N MET A 37 -6.25 -3.69 -5.97
CA MET A 37 -6.14 -4.48 -7.20
C MET A 37 -6.88 -5.82 -7.09
N TYR A 38 -6.78 -6.50 -5.95
CA TYR A 38 -7.52 -7.74 -5.71
C TYR A 38 -9.03 -7.53 -5.80
N ARG A 39 -9.55 -6.49 -5.13
CA ARG A 39 -10.99 -6.13 -5.17
C ARG A 39 -11.45 -5.68 -6.57
N ALA A 40 -10.54 -5.18 -7.40
CA ALA A 40 -10.80 -4.84 -8.79
C ALA A 40 -10.74 -6.06 -9.74
N GLY A 41 -10.46 -7.27 -9.23
CA GLY A 41 -10.39 -8.49 -10.04
C GLY A 41 -9.10 -8.63 -10.86
N VAL A 42 -8.06 -7.85 -10.54
CA VAL A 42 -6.73 -8.01 -11.15
C VAL A 42 -6.16 -9.36 -10.75
N ASP A 43 -5.54 -10.06 -11.70
CA ASP A 43 -4.98 -11.37 -11.44
C ASP A 43 -3.80 -11.33 -10.45
N ALA A 44 -3.61 -12.43 -9.74
CA ALA A 44 -2.63 -12.55 -8.68
C ALA A 44 -1.18 -12.34 -9.15
N LEU A 45 -0.81 -12.76 -10.36
CA LEU A 45 0.55 -12.59 -10.88
C LEU A 45 0.82 -11.11 -11.18
N THR A 46 -0.15 -10.41 -11.77
CA THR A 46 -0.05 -8.96 -11.99
C THR A 46 0.09 -8.21 -10.67
N ILE A 47 -0.67 -8.57 -9.63
CA ILE A 47 -0.53 -7.98 -8.29
C ILE A 47 0.88 -8.24 -7.73
N GLN A 48 1.35 -9.49 -7.81
CA GLN A 48 2.66 -9.89 -7.30
C GLN A 48 3.81 -9.11 -7.97
N PHE A 49 3.77 -9.00 -9.31
CA PHE A 49 4.75 -8.26 -10.08
C PHE A 49 4.67 -6.76 -9.80
N HIS A 50 3.46 -6.18 -9.74
CA HIS A 50 3.27 -4.76 -9.49
C HIS A 50 3.91 -4.32 -8.16
N GLY A 51 3.69 -5.07 -7.08
CA GLY A 51 4.33 -4.73 -5.82
C GLY A 51 5.77 -5.21 -5.68
N ARG A 52 6.33 -5.97 -6.63
CA ARG A 52 7.67 -6.59 -6.51
C ARG A 52 7.76 -7.48 -5.27
N TRP A 53 6.81 -8.41 -5.13
CA TRP A 53 6.88 -9.45 -4.10
C TRP A 53 7.62 -10.67 -4.62
N ALA A 54 8.68 -11.07 -3.92
CA ALA A 54 9.45 -12.27 -4.25
C ALA A 54 8.69 -13.58 -3.96
N SER A 55 7.62 -13.51 -3.17
CA SER A 55 6.82 -14.64 -2.75
C SER A 55 5.34 -14.27 -2.67
N ASP A 56 4.51 -15.26 -2.39
CA ASP A 56 3.07 -15.13 -2.19
C ASP A 56 2.65 -14.37 -0.91
N THR A 57 3.59 -13.75 -0.20
CA THR A 57 3.32 -12.96 1.03
C THR A 57 2.29 -11.84 0.82
N PHE A 58 2.14 -11.33 -0.40
CA PHE A 58 1.13 -10.32 -0.72
C PHE A 58 -0.31 -10.80 -0.52
N LYS A 59 -0.57 -12.12 -0.57
CA LYS A 59 -1.89 -12.72 -0.35
C LYS A 59 -2.46 -12.42 1.04
N GLN A 60 -1.63 -12.00 2.00
CA GLN A 60 -2.11 -11.53 3.30
C GLN A 60 -2.98 -10.27 3.21
N TYR A 61 -2.79 -9.48 2.14
CA TYR A 61 -3.52 -8.23 1.87
C TYR A 61 -4.68 -8.40 0.89
N THR A 62 -4.88 -9.58 0.32
CA THR A 62 -5.99 -9.85 -0.62
C THR A 62 -7.24 -10.30 0.15
N ARG A 63 -7.75 -9.42 1.01
CA ARG A 63 -8.94 -9.64 1.85
C ARG A 63 -10.09 -8.70 1.46
#